data_AF-A0AA40AVW2-F1
#
_entry.id   AF-A0AA40AVW2-F1
#
_cell.length_a   1.000
_cell.length_b   1.000
_cell.length_c   1.000
_cell.angle_alpha   90.00
_cell.angle_beta   90.00
_cell.angle_gamma   90.00
#
_symmetry.space_group_name_H-M   'P 1'
#
loop_
_entity.id
_entity.type
_entity.pdbx_description
1 polymer ?
#
loop_
_entity_poly.entity_id
_entity_poly.type
_entity_poly.pdbx_seq_one_letter_code
_entity_poly.pdbx_strand_id
1 'polypeptide(L)'
;MTAQPQPEYLTGDVAAINAFIDRFDVFLLDCDGVIWSGDHVFEGVVETLELLRSRGKRTVFVTNNSTKSRSDYVKKFAAMGIPSDVEDIFGSAYSSAIYISRILKLPPHQNKVFVIGEAGIESELKSENVPFIGGTDPSFRRDMTPEDWAGIADGSLLDPEVGCVLTGLDFHINYLKLSHAYQYLRRGAKFLATNVDSTFPTHNSFFPGAGSIGMPLVNSTGQKPVSLGKPSQAMMDAIEGKFHLDRERTCMIGDRLDTDIQFGIQGKLGGTLAVLTGVSHREDWEAKNAAAVPKFYVDKLSDLLKAA
;
A
#
# COMPACT_ATOMS: atom_id res chain seq x y z
N MET A 1 30.34 12.50 -14.28
CA MET A 1 29.12 12.65 -13.47
C MET A 1 27.99 12.92 -14.44
N THR A 2 27.19 11.90 -14.76
CA THR A 2 25.97 12.10 -15.56
C THR A 2 25.00 12.91 -14.71
N ALA A 3 24.56 14.08 -15.20
CA ALA A 3 23.53 14.87 -14.54
C ALA A 3 22.32 13.97 -14.28
N GLN A 4 21.77 14.00 -13.06
CA GLN A 4 20.49 13.34 -12.81
C GLN A 4 19.46 13.95 -13.76
N PRO A 5 18.69 13.15 -14.51
CA PRO A 5 17.68 13.69 -15.40
C PRO A 5 16.68 14.50 -14.56
N GLN A 6 16.50 15.76 -14.94
CA GLN A 6 15.57 16.65 -14.26
C GLN A 6 14.12 16.23 -14.60
N PRO A 7 13.22 16.11 -13.62
CA PRO A 7 11.82 15.81 -13.89
C PRO A 7 11.19 16.85 -14.82
N GLU A 8 10.36 16.41 -15.75
CA GLU A 8 9.61 17.29 -16.64
C GLU A 8 8.36 17.85 -15.92
N TYR A 9 8.25 19.17 -15.83
CA TYR A 9 7.10 19.84 -15.22
C TYR A 9 5.98 20.02 -16.24
N LEU A 10 4.80 19.48 -15.95
CA LEU A 10 3.69 19.48 -16.91
C LEU A 10 2.66 20.58 -16.66
N THR A 11 2.56 21.12 -15.44
CA THR A 11 1.49 22.05 -15.09
C THR A 11 1.52 23.31 -15.95
N GLY A 12 0.41 23.55 -16.67
CA GLY A 12 0.26 24.70 -17.56
C GLY A 12 0.76 24.50 -18.99
N ASP A 13 1.44 23.39 -19.30
CA ASP A 13 1.87 23.04 -20.65
C ASP A 13 0.91 22.02 -21.29
N VAL A 14 -0.08 22.53 -22.02
CA VAL A 14 -1.13 21.72 -22.66
C VAL A 14 -0.55 20.70 -23.66
N ALA A 15 0.51 21.06 -24.38
CA ALA A 15 1.12 20.18 -25.37
C ALA A 15 1.87 19.03 -24.68
N ALA A 16 2.64 19.34 -23.63
CA ALA A 16 3.34 18.33 -22.84
C ALA A 16 2.37 17.39 -22.11
N ILE A 17 1.27 17.90 -21.54
CA ILE A 17 0.24 17.08 -20.88
C ILE A 17 -0.40 16.11 -21.89
N ASN A 18 -0.79 16.58 -23.09
CA ASN A 18 -1.35 15.70 -24.11
C ASN A 18 -0.35 14.61 -24.53
N ALA A 19 0.90 14.98 -24.78
CA ALA A 19 1.95 14.02 -25.12
C ALA A 19 2.20 13.00 -23.99
N PHE A 20 2.14 13.44 -22.73
CA PHE A 20 2.23 12.57 -21.56
C PHE A 20 1.06 11.57 -21.51
N ILE A 21 -0.18 12.03 -21.65
CA ILE A 21 -1.37 11.17 -21.61
C ILE A 21 -1.33 10.16 -22.76
N ASP A 22 -0.97 10.58 -23.98
CA ASP A 22 -0.94 9.73 -25.17
C ASP A 22 0.15 8.65 -25.11
N ARG A 23 1.23 8.90 -24.36
CA ARG A 23 2.35 7.97 -24.19
C ARG A 23 1.96 6.69 -23.44
N PHE A 24 1.00 6.75 -22.52
CA PHE A 24 0.66 5.64 -21.62
C PHE A 24 -0.74 5.10 -21.89
N ASP A 25 -0.92 3.80 -21.67
CA ASP A 25 -2.23 3.11 -21.76
C ASP A 25 -2.82 2.86 -20.38
N VAL A 26 -1.95 2.68 -19.38
CA VAL A 26 -2.33 2.35 -18.00
C VAL A 26 -1.72 3.36 -17.03
N PHE A 27 -2.55 3.89 -16.14
CA PHE A 27 -2.13 4.67 -14.99
C PHE A 27 -2.38 3.85 -13.72
N LEU A 28 -1.30 3.57 -12.98
CA LEU A 28 -1.37 3.09 -11.61
C LEU A 28 -1.42 4.33 -10.72
N LEU A 29 -2.47 4.50 -9.91
CA LEU A 29 -2.66 5.69 -9.09
C LEU A 29 -2.61 5.32 -7.61
N ASP A 30 -1.74 5.97 -6.83
CA ASP A 30 -1.96 6.00 -5.40
C ASP A 30 -3.27 6.72 -5.05
N CYS A 31 -3.73 6.54 -3.82
CA CYS A 31 -5.01 7.04 -3.34
C CYS A 31 -4.84 8.20 -2.34
N ASP A 32 -4.27 7.92 -1.17
CA ASP A 32 -4.01 8.93 -0.15
C ASP A 32 -2.92 9.89 -0.67
N GLY A 33 -3.14 11.20 -0.61
CA GLY A 33 -2.20 12.20 -1.15
C GLY A 33 -2.30 12.46 -2.66
N VAL A 34 -3.02 11.62 -3.41
CA VAL A 34 -3.22 11.77 -4.87
C VAL A 34 -4.68 12.02 -5.24
N ILE A 35 -5.60 11.18 -4.74
CA ILE A 35 -7.04 11.26 -4.99
C ILE A 35 -7.72 12.04 -3.86
N TRP A 36 -7.29 11.83 -2.62
CA TRP A 36 -7.88 12.45 -1.44
C TRP A 36 -6.88 12.65 -0.29
N SER A 37 -7.31 13.42 0.72
CA SER A 37 -6.75 13.42 2.07
C SER A 37 -7.84 13.05 3.08
N GLY A 38 -7.71 11.89 3.72
CA GLY A 38 -8.77 11.33 4.57
C GLY A 38 -10.05 11.07 3.79
N ASP A 39 -11.11 11.83 4.09
CA ASP A 39 -12.41 11.75 3.41
C ASP A 39 -12.66 12.91 2.43
N HIS A 40 -11.67 13.79 2.24
CA HIS A 40 -11.77 14.93 1.32
C HIS A 40 -11.10 14.60 -0.02
N VAL A 41 -11.90 14.48 -1.08
CA VAL A 41 -11.42 14.33 -2.47
C VAL A 41 -10.83 15.65 -2.94
N PHE A 42 -9.65 15.61 -3.56
CA PHE A 42 -9.05 16.83 -4.11
C PHE A 42 -9.83 17.36 -5.31
N GLU A 43 -9.85 18.68 -5.46
CA GLU A 43 -10.55 19.37 -6.54
C GLU A 43 -10.12 18.90 -7.93
N GLY A 44 -11.10 18.57 -8.78
CA GLY A 44 -10.89 18.18 -10.18
C GLY A 44 -10.44 16.74 -10.39
N VAL A 45 -10.29 15.93 -9.33
CA VAL A 45 -9.81 14.54 -9.44
C VAL A 45 -10.81 13.66 -10.18
N VAL A 46 -12.11 13.79 -9.89
CA VAL A 46 -13.16 12.98 -10.53
C VAL A 46 -13.13 13.22 -12.04
N GLU A 47 -13.14 14.49 -12.44
CA GLU A 47 -13.09 14.94 -13.83
C GLU A 47 -11.80 14.48 -14.52
N THR A 48 -10.68 14.44 -13.78
CA THR A 48 -9.40 13.96 -14.33
C THR A 48 -9.46 12.47 -14.64
N LEU A 49 -10.02 11.66 -13.73
CA LEU A 49 -10.20 10.24 -13.95
C LEU A 49 -11.15 9.97 -15.13
N GLU A 50 -12.22 10.76 -15.26
CA GLU A 50 -13.13 10.71 -16.40
C GLU A 50 -12.43 11.08 -17.73
N LEU A 51 -11.60 12.13 -17.73
CA LEU A 51 -10.78 12.50 -18.89
C LEU A 51 -9.87 11.34 -19.31
N LEU A 52 -9.11 10.75 -18.38
CA LEU A 52 -8.23 9.62 -18.68
C LEU A 52 -9.04 8.45 -19.27
N ARG A 53 -10.18 8.08 -18.66
CA ARG A 53 -11.04 7.00 -19.15
C ARG A 53 -11.64 7.28 -20.52
N SER A 54 -12.09 8.52 -20.77
CA SER A 54 -12.63 8.94 -22.09
C SER A 54 -11.57 8.91 -23.19
N ARG A 55 -10.29 9.07 -22.83
CA ARG A 55 -9.11 8.90 -23.71
C ARG A 55 -8.69 7.43 -23.86
N GLY A 56 -9.50 6.48 -23.40
CA GLY A 56 -9.25 5.04 -23.50
C GLY A 56 -8.17 4.52 -22.54
N LYS A 57 -7.81 5.29 -21.50
CA LYS A 57 -6.77 4.91 -20.55
C LYS A 57 -7.37 4.05 -19.44
N ARG A 58 -6.65 2.99 -19.04
CA ARG A 58 -7.00 2.17 -17.88
C ARG A 58 -6.44 2.81 -16.62
N THR A 59 -7.27 2.95 -15.59
CA THR A 59 -6.89 3.48 -14.27
C THR A 59 -6.96 2.36 -13.24
N VAL A 60 -5.85 2.06 -12.57
CA VAL A 60 -5.78 1.07 -11.49
C VAL A 60 -5.35 1.77 -10.21
N PHE A 61 -6.14 1.66 -9.14
CA PHE A 61 -5.86 2.25 -7.85
C PHE A 61 -4.96 1.33 -7.02
N VAL A 62 -3.74 1.77 -6.72
CA VAL A 62 -2.71 1.00 -6.02
C VAL A 62 -2.38 1.66 -4.69
N THR A 63 -2.83 1.09 -3.58
CA THR A 63 -2.71 1.70 -2.25
C THR A 63 -1.93 0.85 -1.25
N ASN A 64 -1.10 1.48 -0.42
CA ASN A 64 -0.45 0.82 0.72
C ASN A 64 -1.35 0.73 1.95
N ASN A 65 -2.46 1.45 2.00
CA ASN A 65 -3.36 1.45 3.15
C ASN A 65 -4.14 0.12 3.22
N SER A 66 -3.80 -0.69 4.24
CA SER A 66 -4.38 -2.02 4.44
C SER A 66 -5.61 -2.02 5.35
N THR A 67 -6.12 -0.85 5.75
CA THR A 67 -7.24 -0.77 6.71
C THR A 67 -8.59 -1.14 6.09
N LYS A 68 -8.70 -1.05 4.76
CA LYS A 68 -9.91 -1.31 3.98
C LYS A 68 -9.65 -2.42 2.97
N SER A 69 -10.66 -3.23 2.71
CA SER A 69 -10.63 -4.19 1.60
C SER A 69 -10.90 -3.49 0.27
N ARG A 70 -10.64 -4.15 -0.86
CA ARG A 70 -11.04 -3.65 -2.18
C ARG A 70 -12.54 -3.35 -2.24
N SER A 71 -13.37 -4.20 -1.62
CA SER A 71 -14.82 -4.00 -1.56
C SER A 71 -15.22 -2.77 -0.75
N ASP A 72 -14.46 -2.42 0.29
CA ASP A 72 -14.68 -1.20 1.07
C ASP A 72 -14.20 0.04 0.32
N TYR A 73 -13.12 -0.09 -0.46
CA TYR A 73 -12.68 0.97 -1.34
C TYR A 73 -13.69 1.27 -2.45
N VAL A 74 -14.32 0.27 -3.07
CA VAL A 74 -15.42 0.50 -4.04
C VAL A 74 -16.52 1.36 -3.41
N LYS A 75 -16.93 1.06 -2.18
CA LYS A 75 -17.92 1.87 -1.45
C LYS A 75 -17.42 3.29 -1.19
N LYS A 76 -16.14 3.45 -0.81
CA LYS A 76 -15.51 4.76 -0.57
C LYS A 76 -15.46 5.59 -1.86
N PHE A 77 -14.98 5.01 -2.96
CA PHE A 77 -14.95 5.64 -4.27
C PHE A 77 -16.36 6.04 -4.74
N ALA A 78 -17.36 5.17 -4.56
CA ALA A 78 -18.75 5.49 -4.90
C ALA A 78 -19.30 6.67 -4.11
N ALA A 79 -19.04 6.74 -2.79
CA ALA A 79 -19.43 7.88 -1.95
C ALA A 79 -18.73 9.19 -2.37
N MET A 80 -17.60 9.08 -3.07
CA MET A 80 -16.80 10.19 -3.59
C MET A 80 -17.13 10.54 -5.05
N GLY A 81 -18.12 9.88 -5.66
CA GLY A 81 -18.49 10.10 -7.05
C GLY A 81 -17.50 9.54 -8.07
N ILE A 82 -16.62 8.62 -7.67
CA ILE A 82 -15.64 7.97 -8.54
C ILE A 82 -16.15 6.56 -8.89
N PRO A 83 -16.59 6.31 -10.13
CA PRO A 83 -16.95 4.96 -10.56
C PRO A 83 -15.72 4.04 -10.49
N SER A 84 -15.84 2.88 -9.87
CA SER A 84 -14.78 1.87 -9.80
C SER A 84 -15.36 0.48 -9.51
N ASP A 85 -14.68 -0.55 -9.98
CA ASP A 85 -14.95 -1.94 -9.64
C ASP A 85 -13.87 -2.50 -8.70
N VAL A 86 -14.16 -3.63 -8.04
CA VAL A 86 -13.18 -4.35 -7.21
C VAL A 86 -11.91 -4.70 -8.00
N GLU A 87 -12.07 -4.90 -9.31
CA GLU A 87 -10.97 -5.21 -10.21
C GLU A 87 -10.06 -4.03 -10.48
N ASP A 88 -10.53 -2.78 -10.34
CA ASP A 88 -9.71 -1.58 -10.52
C ASP A 88 -8.77 -1.31 -9.33
N ILE A 89 -8.89 -2.08 -8.24
CA ILE A 89 -8.24 -1.76 -6.96
C ILE A 89 -7.24 -2.86 -6.60
N PHE A 90 -6.01 -2.44 -6.30
CA PHE A 90 -4.92 -3.31 -5.87
C PHE A 90 -4.25 -2.77 -4.61
N GLY A 91 -4.76 -3.16 -3.45
CA GLY A 91 -4.23 -2.74 -2.15
C GLY A 91 -3.17 -3.69 -1.58
N SER A 92 -2.36 -3.19 -0.65
CA SER A 92 -1.37 -3.98 0.10
C SER A 92 -1.98 -5.14 0.90
N ALA A 93 -3.21 -5.00 1.41
CA ALA A 93 -3.96 -6.08 2.03
C ALA A 93 -4.21 -7.25 1.05
N TYR A 94 -4.65 -6.92 -0.17
CA TYR A 94 -4.90 -7.91 -1.23
C TYR A 94 -3.60 -8.54 -1.74
N SER A 95 -2.57 -7.73 -1.96
CA SER A 95 -1.21 -8.19 -2.28
C SER A 95 -0.71 -9.20 -1.25
N SER A 96 -0.93 -8.92 0.04
CA SER A 96 -0.54 -9.81 1.12
C SER A 96 -1.29 -11.14 1.08
N ALA A 97 -2.61 -11.11 0.85
CA ALA A 97 -3.43 -12.31 0.75
C ALA A 97 -3.00 -13.20 -0.43
N ILE A 98 -2.78 -12.62 -1.62
CA ILE A 98 -2.27 -13.35 -2.80
C ILE A 98 -0.89 -13.94 -2.52
N TYR A 99 0.01 -13.16 -1.94
CA TYR A 99 1.37 -13.62 -1.66
C TYR A 99 1.34 -14.84 -0.72
N ILE A 100 0.55 -14.77 0.35
CA ILE A 100 0.42 -15.86 1.31
C ILE A 100 -0.21 -17.09 0.66
N SER A 101 -1.30 -16.92 -0.11
CA SER A 101 -2.04 -18.03 -0.69
C SER A 101 -1.32 -18.72 -1.86
N ARG A 102 -0.60 -17.96 -2.69
CA ARG A 102 -0.06 -18.47 -3.97
C ARG A 102 1.47 -18.61 -3.98
N ILE A 103 2.19 -17.78 -3.23
CA ILE A 103 3.66 -17.69 -3.31
C ILE A 103 4.33 -18.32 -2.09
N LEU A 104 3.91 -17.95 -0.88
CA LEU A 104 4.57 -18.38 0.35
C LEU A 104 4.42 -19.89 0.63
N LYS A 105 3.27 -20.47 0.25
CA LYS A 105 2.94 -21.90 0.39
C LYS A 105 3.27 -22.46 1.78
N LEU A 106 2.60 -21.91 2.81
CA LEU A 106 2.74 -22.38 4.18
C LEU A 106 2.39 -23.88 4.30
N PRO A 107 3.04 -24.63 5.21
CA PRO A 107 2.70 -26.04 5.44
C PRO A 107 1.22 -26.19 5.84
N PRO A 108 0.52 -27.27 5.45
CA PRO A 108 -0.90 -27.44 5.77
C PRO A 108 -1.24 -27.37 7.26
N HIS A 109 -0.31 -27.78 8.14
CA HIS A 109 -0.46 -27.75 9.59
C HIS A 109 0.00 -26.44 10.24
N GLN A 110 0.46 -25.46 9.44
CA GLN A 110 0.95 -24.15 9.85
C GLN A 110 0.52 -23.06 8.84
N ASN A 111 -0.73 -23.11 8.37
CA ASN A 111 -1.23 -22.26 7.30
C ASN A 111 -1.99 -21.02 7.79
N LYS A 112 -2.09 -20.81 9.11
CA LYS A 112 -2.83 -19.71 9.72
C LYS A 112 -1.96 -18.46 9.85
N VAL A 113 -2.59 -17.31 9.65
CA VAL A 113 -1.96 -15.99 9.80
C VAL A 113 -2.39 -15.37 11.13
N PHE A 114 -1.44 -14.95 11.94
CA PHE A 114 -1.71 -14.03 13.04
C PHE A 114 -1.62 -12.59 12.53
N VAL A 115 -2.76 -11.90 12.55
CA VAL A 115 -2.89 -10.55 12.00
C VAL A 115 -2.69 -9.51 13.09
N ILE A 116 -1.83 -8.54 12.82
CA ILE A 116 -1.82 -7.23 13.49
C ILE A 116 -2.30 -6.23 12.45
N GLY A 117 -3.50 -5.69 12.62
CA GLY A 117 -4.12 -4.81 11.62
C GLY A 117 -5.63 -4.70 11.72
N GLU A 118 -6.21 -3.91 10.82
CA GLU A 118 -7.65 -3.66 10.71
C GLU A 118 -8.37 -4.61 9.73
N ALA A 119 -9.71 -4.53 9.72
CA ALA A 119 -10.63 -5.46 9.02
C ALA A 119 -10.39 -5.64 7.51
N GLY A 120 -9.75 -4.65 6.86
CA GLY A 120 -9.38 -4.75 5.45
C GLY A 120 -8.46 -5.95 5.16
N ILE A 121 -7.49 -6.21 6.03
CA ILE A 121 -6.58 -7.37 5.90
C ILE A 121 -7.38 -8.67 6.01
N GLU A 122 -8.25 -8.78 7.00
CA GLU A 122 -9.06 -9.98 7.24
C GLU A 122 -9.95 -10.32 6.06
N SER A 123 -10.59 -9.29 5.48
CA SER A 123 -11.49 -9.46 4.36
C SER A 123 -10.75 -9.94 3.10
N GLU A 124 -9.53 -9.45 2.87
CA GLU A 124 -8.71 -9.93 1.76
C GLU A 124 -8.12 -11.33 2.01
N LEU A 125 -7.71 -11.65 3.25
CA LEU A 125 -7.32 -13.01 3.60
C LEU A 125 -8.47 -14.00 3.38
N LYS A 126 -9.70 -13.64 3.78
CA LYS A 126 -10.91 -14.45 3.51
C LYS A 126 -11.14 -14.64 2.01
N SER A 127 -10.96 -13.59 1.21
CA SER A 127 -11.20 -13.66 -0.25
C SER A 127 -10.26 -14.64 -0.95
N GLU A 128 -9.06 -14.86 -0.40
CA GLU A 128 -8.07 -15.84 -0.89
C GLU A 128 -8.05 -17.16 -0.07
N ASN A 129 -9.08 -17.41 0.76
CA ASN A 129 -9.22 -18.59 1.62
C ASN A 129 -8.05 -18.84 2.58
N VAL A 130 -7.42 -17.77 3.07
CA VAL A 130 -6.32 -17.85 4.04
C VAL A 130 -6.89 -17.79 5.46
N PRO A 131 -6.71 -18.84 6.29
CA PRO A 131 -7.18 -18.81 7.67
C PRO A 131 -6.35 -17.83 8.50
N PHE A 132 -6.99 -17.14 9.45
CA PHE A 132 -6.32 -16.16 10.30
C PHE A 132 -6.96 -16.05 11.68
N ILE A 133 -6.21 -15.50 12.63
CA ILE A 133 -6.64 -15.06 13.96
C ILE A 133 -6.01 -13.69 14.28
N GLY A 134 -6.44 -13.04 15.35
CA GLY A 134 -5.99 -11.69 15.72
C GLY A 134 -6.80 -10.60 15.01
N GLY A 135 -6.13 -9.56 14.53
CA GLY A 135 -6.76 -8.44 13.81
C GLY A 135 -7.77 -7.68 14.68
N THR A 136 -9.03 -7.74 14.27
CA THR A 136 -10.17 -7.06 14.91
C THR A 136 -10.86 -7.86 16.00
N ASP A 137 -10.43 -9.10 16.24
CA ASP A 137 -10.99 -9.95 17.29
C ASP A 137 -10.88 -9.27 18.68
N PRO A 138 -12.02 -9.06 19.38
CA PRO A 138 -12.04 -8.42 20.70
C PRO A 138 -11.16 -9.12 21.75
N SER A 139 -10.95 -10.44 21.64
CA SER A 139 -10.09 -11.18 22.57
C SER A 139 -8.63 -10.74 22.51
N PHE A 140 -8.20 -10.14 21.40
CA PHE A 140 -6.88 -9.55 21.20
C PHE A 140 -6.87 -8.01 21.30
N ARG A 141 -8.02 -7.36 21.49
CA ARG A 141 -8.16 -5.88 21.63
C ARG A 141 -8.46 -5.48 23.07
N ARG A 142 -7.65 -5.97 23.99
CA ARG A 142 -7.76 -5.71 25.43
C ARG A 142 -6.37 -5.65 26.06
N ASP A 143 -6.33 -5.17 27.30
CA ASP A 143 -5.13 -5.25 28.11
C ASP A 143 -4.79 -6.69 28.46
N MET A 144 -3.49 -6.93 28.66
CA MET A 144 -2.95 -8.22 29.01
C MET A 144 -3.21 -8.54 30.49
N THR A 145 -3.66 -9.75 30.81
CA THR A 145 -3.92 -10.22 32.17
C THR A 145 -2.78 -11.14 32.66
N PRO A 146 -2.70 -11.43 33.98
CA PRO A 146 -1.74 -12.40 34.52
C PRO A 146 -1.79 -13.79 33.85
N GLU A 147 -2.98 -14.25 33.47
CA GLU A 147 -3.17 -15.54 32.80
C GLU A 147 -2.57 -15.55 31.39
N ASP A 148 -2.64 -14.42 30.67
CA ASP A 148 -2.00 -14.30 29.36
C ASP A 148 -0.48 -14.47 29.45
N TRP A 149 0.17 -13.90 30.48
CA TRP A 149 1.60 -14.06 30.68
C TRP A 149 1.99 -15.54 30.79
N ALA A 150 1.27 -16.29 31.63
CA ALA A 150 1.54 -17.72 31.83
C ALA A 150 1.24 -18.51 30.55
N GLY A 151 0.07 -18.30 29.95
CA GLY A 151 -0.39 -19.07 28.80
C GLY A 151 0.36 -18.79 27.50
N ILE A 152 0.87 -17.57 27.31
CA ILE A 152 1.77 -17.24 26.19
C ILE A 152 3.16 -17.84 26.42
N ALA A 153 3.64 -17.85 27.67
CA ALA A 153 4.96 -18.38 28.02
C ALA A 153 5.04 -19.90 27.87
N ASP A 154 4.04 -20.64 28.37
CA ASP A 154 3.96 -22.10 28.23
C ASP A 154 3.41 -22.56 26.87
N GLY A 155 2.83 -21.63 26.09
CA GLY A 155 2.32 -21.86 24.75
C GLY A 155 0.87 -22.36 24.71
N SER A 156 0.19 -22.53 25.84
CA SER A 156 -1.21 -22.97 25.91
C SER A 156 -2.20 -22.00 25.27
N LEU A 157 -1.84 -20.71 25.17
CA LEU A 157 -2.63 -19.69 24.45
C LEU A 157 -2.15 -19.46 23.02
N LEU A 158 -1.13 -20.19 22.55
CA LEU A 158 -0.66 -20.08 21.18
C LEU A 158 -1.37 -21.11 20.30
N ASP A 159 -1.82 -20.66 19.13
CA ASP A 159 -2.39 -21.53 18.13
C ASP A 159 -1.25 -22.19 17.33
N PRO A 160 -1.09 -23.53 17.39
CA PRO A 160 0.01 -24.22 16.72
C PRO A 160 -0.08 -24.15 15.19
N GLU A 161 -1.24 -23.79 14.62
CA GLU A 161 -1.43 -23.65 13.18
C GLU A 161 -0.92 -22.31 12.64
N VAL A 162 -0.51 -21.38 13.50
CA VAL A 162 0.04 -20.09 13.06
C VAL A 162 1.46 -20.28 12.51
N GLY A 163 1.58 -20.16 11.19
CA GLY A 163 2.86 -20.18 10.48
C GLY A 163 3.31 -18.83 9.95
N CYS A 164 2.51 -17.78 10.12
CA CYS A 164 2.81 -16.45 9.61
C CYS A 164 2.28 -15.35 10.54
N VAL A 165 3.07 -14.30 10.74
CA VAL A 165 2.65 -13.03 11.34
C VAL A 165 2.62 -11.97 10.24
N LEU A 166 1.46 -11.35 10.04
CA LEU A 166 1.27 -10.26 9.08
C LEU A 166 0.95 -8.96 9.83
N THR A 167 1.83 -7.97 9.72
CA THR A 167 1.64 -6.64 10.33
C THR A 167 1.18 -5.61 9.31
N GLY A 168 0.13 -4.86 9.63
CA GLY A 168 -0.28 -3.66 8.93
C GLY A 168 -0.61 -2.54 9.92
N LEU A 169 -1.29 -1.49 9.44
CA LEU A 169 -1.79 -0.43 10.31
C LEU A 169 -2.89 -1.00 11.22
N ASP A 170 -2.73 -0.82 12.53
CA ASP A 170 -3.65 -1.29 13.58
C ASP A 170 -3.83 -0.15 14.59
N PHE A 171 -5.04 0.41 14.67
CA PHE A 171 -5.34 1.49 15.62
C PHE A 171 -5.51 0.96 17.06
N HIS A 172 -5.50 -0.36 17.23
CA HIS A 172 -5.70 -1.08 18.48
C HIS A 172 -4.52 -2.00 18.78
N ILE A 173 -3.32 -1.62 18.32
CA ILE A 173 -2.09 -2.31 18.71
C ILE A 173 -1.91 -2.22 20.23
N ASN A 174 -1.54 -3.34 20.85
CA ASN A 174 -1.33 -3.43 22.28
C ASN A 174 -0.23 -4.47 22.59
N TYR A 175 0.15 -4.55 23.86
CA TYR A 175 1.19 -5.47 24.31
C TYR A 175 0.81 -6.95 24.15
N LEU A 176 -0.48 -7.29 24.26
CA LEU A 176 -0.97 -8.66 24.07
C LEU A 176 -0.72 -9.16 22.65
N LYS A 177 -1.13 -8.38 21.64
CA LYS A 177 -0.86 -8.69 20.22
C LYS A 177 0.62 -8.81 19.92
N LEU A 178 1.43 -7.87 20.42
CA LEU A 178 2.88 -7.89 20.25
C LEU A 178 3.51 -9.14 20.90
N SER A 179 3.03 -9.55 22.07
CA SER A 179 3.51 -10.73 22.79
C SER A 179 3.20 -12.02 22.04
N HIS A 180 1.98 -12.19 21.53
CA HIS A 180 1.63 -13.33 20.67
C HIS A 180 2.48 -13.35 19.39
N ALA A 181 2.54 -12.24 18.66
CA ALA A 181 3.33 -12.14 17.45
C ALA A 181 4.81 -12.47 17.70
N TYR A 182 5.41 -11.91 18.76
CA TYR A 182 6.77 -12.23 19.16
C TYR A 182 6.97 -13.73 19.39
N GLN A 183 6.07 -14.38 20.12
CA GLN A 183 6.15 -15.81 20.39
C GLN A 183 5.98 -16.68 19.14
N TYR A 184 5.10 -16.31 18.21
CA TYR A 184 4.97 -16.99 16.92
C TYR A 184 6.25 -16.85 16.09
N LEU A 185 6.82 -15.64 16.01
CA LEU A 185 8.08 -15.39 15.29
C LEU A 185 9.26 -16.16 15.90
N ARG A 186 9.33 -16.26 17.24
CA ARG A 186 10.33 -17.07 17.95
C ARG A 186 10.22 -18.57 17.66
N ARG A 187 9.02 -19.04 17.30
CA ARG A 187 8.72 -20.43 16.93
C ARG A 187 8.82 -20.70 15.42
N GLY A 188 9.32 -19.73 14.64
CA GLY A 188 9.62 -19.91 13.22
C GLY A 188 8.52 -19.45 12.26
N ALA A 189 7.46 -18.79 12.74
CA ALA A 189 6.49 -18.15 11.87
C ALA A 189 7.16 -17.13 10.95
N LYS A 190 6.69 -17.03 9.70
CA LYS A 190 7.17 -16.04 8.73
C LYS A 190 6.75 -14.63 9.14
N PHE A 191 7.62 -13.66 8.95
CA PHE A 191 7.34 -12.26 9.26
C PHE A 191 7.05 -11.47 7.98
N LEU A 192 5.82 -11.01 7.82
CA LEU A 192 5.36 -10.22 6.69
C LEU A 192 4.79 -8.88 7.16
N ALA A 193 4.83 -7.88 6.29
CA ALA A 193 4.15 -6.60 6.50
C ALA A 193 3.36 -6.20 5.25
N THR A 194 2.17 -5.62 5.45
CA THR A 194 1.39 -5.09 4.32
C THR A 194 2.12 -3.95 3.65
N ASN A 195 2.75 -3.06 4.42
CA ASN A 195 3.70 -2.06 3.96
C ASN A 195 4.62 -1.67 5.13
N VAL A 196 5.65 -0.86 4.87
CA VAL A 196 6.61 -0.39 5.88
C VAL A 196 6.62 1.13 6.02
N ASP A 197 5.54 1.79 5.63
CA ASP A 197 5.44 3.24 5.65
C ASP A 197 5.45 3.74 7.10
N SER A 198 6.40 4.61 7.42
CA SER A 198 6.60 5.13 8.78
C SER A 198 5.46 6.01 9.27
N THR A 199 4.81 6.73 8.36
CA THR A 199 3.76 7.70 8.62
C THR A 199 2.52 7.40 7.80
N PHE A 200 1.37 7.80 8.33
CA PHE A 200 0.06 7.76 7.71
C PHE A 200 -0.47 9.19 7.56
N PRO A 201 -0.67 9.69 6.32
CA PRO A 201 -1.15 11.05 6.09
C PRO A 201 -2.64 11.18 6.41
N THR A 202 -3.00 12.30 7.04
CA THR A 202 -4.40 12.72 7.33
C THR A 202 -4.54 14.21 7.04
N HIS A 203 -5.76 14.76 7.09
CA HIS A 203 -5.99 16.18 6.80
C HIS A 203 -5.11 17.09 7.69
N ASN A 204 -4.12 17.74 7.06
CA ASN A 204 -3.14 18.65 7.66
C ASN A 204 -2.17 18.05 8.73
N SER A 205 -2.03 16.72 8.83
CA SER A 205 -1.09 16.12 9.80
C SER A 205 -0.68 14.69 9.43
N PHE A 206 0.34 14.17 10.12
CA PHE A 206 0.83 12.81 9.99
C PHE A 206 0.68 12.05 11.31
N PHE A 207 0.26 10.79 11.20
CA PHE A 207 0.18 9.84 12.31
C PHE A 207 1.14 8.67 12.08
N PRO A 208 1.39 7.81 13.08
CA PRO A 208 2.16 6.59 12.89
C PRO A 208 1.54 5.68 11.80
N GLY A 209 2.36 5.29 10.82
CA GLY A 209 1.98 4.37 9.75
C GLY A 209 2.20 2.90 10.11
N ALA A 210 1.88 2.00 9.18
CA ALA A 210 1.98 0.55 9.39
C ALA A 210 3.41 0.08 9.75
N GLY A 211 4.43 0.69 9.15
CA GLY A 211 5.83 0.40 9.47
C GLY A 211 6.19 0.69 10.92
N SER A 212 5.56 1.71 11.52
CA SER A 212 5.73 2.05 12.93
C SER A 212 5.09 1.02 13.87
N ILE A 213 3.96 0.41 13.46
CA ILE A 213 3.25 -0.61 14.25
C ILE A 213 4.07 -1.89 14.40
N GLY A 214 4.77 -2.32 13.35
CA GLY A 214 5.60 -3.53 13.35
C GLY A 214 6.97 -3.36 14.03
N MET A 215 7.40 -2.12 14.30
CA MET A 215 8.76 -1.84 14.76
C MET A 215 9.16 -2.49 16.11
N PRO A 216 8.27 -2.62 17.11
CA PRO A 216 8.61 -3.35 18.34
C PRO A 216 8.98 -4.82 18.09
N LEU A 217 8.37 -5.47 17.09
CA LEU A 217 8.70 -6.85 16.71
C LEU A 217 10.05 -6.91 16.00
N VAL A 218 10.35 -5.94 15.12
CA VAL A 218 11.67 -5.83 14.49
C VAL A 218 12.76 -5.69 15.56
N ASN A 219 12.54 -4.79 16.52
CA ASN A 219 13.51 -4.53 17.59
C ASN A 219 13.71 -5.75 18.52
N SER A 220 12.62 -6.39 18.95
CA SER A 220 12.68 -7.51 19.91
C SER A 220 13.14 -8.83 19.30
N THR A 221 12.91 -9.06 18.00
CA THR A 221 13.28 -10.31 17.32
C THR A 221 14.56 -10.19 16.49
N GLY A 222 14.98 -8.98 16.10
CA GLY A 222 16.03 -8.74 15.11
C GLY A 222 15.65 -9.11 13.67
N GLN A 223 14.42 -9.57 13.43
CA GLN A 223 13.93 -9.98 12.11
C GLN A 223 13.26 -8.79 11.40
N LYS A 224 13.51 -8.64 10.10
CA LYS A 224 12.82 -7.66 9.26
C LYS A 224 11.67 -8.34 8.52
N PRO A 225 10.46 -7.75 8.48
CA PRO A 225 9.37 -8.31 7.71
C PRO A 225 9.63 -8.18 6.20
N VAL A 226 9.09 -9.12 5.43
CA VAL A 226 8.97 -8.94 3.98
C VAL A 226 7.78 -8.01 3.72
N SER A 227 8.03 -6.84 3.12
CA SER A 227 6.99 -5.88 2.73
C SER A 227 6.28 -6.32 1.45
N LEU A 228 4.95 -6.28 1.46
CA LEU A 228 4.09 -6.71 0.36
C LEU A 228 3.35 -5.55 -0.31
N GLY A 229 3.67 -4.31 0.11
CA GLY A 229 3.20 -3.05 -0.46
C GLY A 229 4.29 -2.35 -1.26
N LYS A 230 3.95 -1.26 -1.94
CA LYS A 230 4.91 -0.40 -2.64
C LYS A 230 6.07 -0.04 -1.69
N PRO A 231 7.35 -0.11 -2.13
CA PRO A 231 7.84 -0.37 -3.48
C PRO A 231 8.12 -1.85 -3.84
N SER A 232 7.51 -2.81 -3.14
CA SER A 232 7.76 -4.25 -3.31
C SER A 232 7.52 -4.75 -4.74
N GLN A 233 8.52 -5.42 -5.33
CA GLN A 233 8.37 -6.05 -6.64
C GLN A 233 7.36 -7.20 -6.65
N ALA A 234 7.12 -7.86 -5.51
CA ALA A 234 6.07 -8.86 -5.41
C ALA A 234 4.67 -8.27 -5.69
N MET A 235 4.42 -7.02 -5.29
CA MET A 235 3.18 -6.32 -5.64
C MET A 235 3.14 -5.98 -7.14
N MET A 236 4.26 -5.53 -7.71
CA MET A 236 4.33 -5.22 -9.15
C MET A 236 4.05 -6.45 -10.00
N ASP A 237 4.68 -7.58 -9.70
CA ASP A 237 4.49 -8.83 -10.43
C ASP A 237 3.04 -9.35 -10.29
N ALA A 238 2.41 -9.15 -9.13
CA ALA A 238 1.01 -9.51 -8.93
C ALA A 238 0.05 -8.59 -9.71
N ILE A 239 0.34 -7.29 -9.79
CA ILE A 239 -0.40 -6.34 -10.64
C ILE A 239 -0.24 -6.74 -12.11
N GLU A 240 0.98 -6.98 -12.59
CA GLU A 240 1.23 -7.39 -13.97
C GLU A 240 0.52 -8.70 -14.32
N GLY A 241 0.60 -9.71 -13.44
CA GLY A 241 -0.08 -10.99 -13.63
C GLY A 241 -1.61 -10.87 -13.67
N LYS A 242 -2.19 -9.90 -12.95
CA LYS A 242 -3.64 -9.64 -12.94
C LYS A 242 -4.12 -8.82 -14.13
N PHE A 243 -3.43 -7.73 -14.43
CA PHE A 243 -3.89 -6.74 -15.42
C PHE A 243 -3.31 -6.96 -16.82
N HIS A 244 -2.30 -7.83 -16.95
CA HIS A 244 -1.56 -8.09 -18.18
C HIS A 244 -1.09 -6.78 -18.86
N LEU A 245 -0.56 -5.86 -18.05
CA LEU A 245 -0.13 -4.54 -18.52
C LEU A 245 1.22 -4.61 -19.24
N ASP A 246 1.43 -3.69 -20.17
CA ASP A 246 2.74 -3.39 -20.72
C ASP A 246 3.43 -2.37 -19.82
N ARG A 247 4.51 -2.78 -19.14
CA ARG A 247 5.27 -1.93 -18.22
C ARG A 247 5.78 -0.65 -18.93
N GLU A 248 6.22 -0.72 -20.18
CA GLU A 248 6.76 0.44 -20.92
C GLU A 248 5.67 1.47 -21.27
N ARG A 249 4.41 1.04 -21.35
CA ARG A 249 3.23 1.89 -21.60
C ARG A 249 2.41 2.12 -20.33
N THR A 250 2.99 1.89 -19.15
CA THR A 250 2.36 2.14 -17.85
C THR A 250 3.06 3.26 -17.10
N CYS A 251 2.29 4.10 -16.41
CA CYS A 251 2.81 5.16 -15.55
C CYS A 251 2.30 5.01 -14.11
N MET A 252 3.20 5.13 -13.13
CA MET A 252 2.81 5.25 -11.71
C MET A 252 2.61 6.72 -11.35
N ILE A 253 1.46 7.06 -10.78
CA ILE A 253 1.12 8.38 -10.24
C ILE A 253 1.09 8.27 -8.72
N GLY A 254 1.91 9.08 -8.04
CA GLY A 254 2.02 9.03 -6.58
C GLY A 254 2.52 10.35 -5.99
N ASP A 255 2.39 10.50 -4.68
CA ASP A 255 2.82 11.68 -3.94
C ASP A 255 4.13 11.46 -3.16
N ARG A 256 4.61 10.21 -3.08
CA ARG A 256 5.75 9.86 -2.22
C ARG A 256 6.89 9.18 -2.99
N LEU A 257 8.12 9.66 -2.76
CA LEU A 257 9.31 9.23 -3.52
C LEU A 257 9.77 7.80 -3.20
N ASP A 258 9.89 7.47 -1.92
CA ASP A 258 10.39 6.16 -1.42
C ASP A 258 9.35 5.03 -1.54
N THR A 259 8.11 5.35 -1.89
CA THR A 259 7.05 4.37 -2.17
C THR A 259 6.69 4.36 -3.65
N ASP A 260 6.00 5.38 -4.15
CA ASP A 260 5.33 5.32 -5.46
C ASP A 260 6.30 5.51 -6.61
N ILE A 261 7.14 6.54 -6.52
CA ILE A 261 8.10 6.82 -7.56
C ILE A 261 9.15 5.71 -7.61
N GLN A 262 9.63 5.26 -6.44
CA GLN A 262 10.52 4.11 -6.35
C GLN A 262 9.85 2.82 -6.86
N PHE A 263 8.56 2.60 -6.60
CA PHE A 263 7.80 1.46 -7.11
C PHE A 263 7.76 1.44 -8.64
N GLY A 264 7.46 2.59 -9.27
CA GLY A 264 7.44 2.69 -10.73
C GLY A 264 8.82 2.50 -11.35
N ILE A 265 9.87 3.08 -10.76
CA ILE A 265 11.25 2.92 -11.24
C ILE A 265 11.72 1.46 -11.12
N GLN A 266 11.59 0.85 -9.94
CA GLN A 266 12.02 -0.54 -9.73
C GLN A 266 11.18 -1.52 -10.54
N GLY A 267 9.89 -1.22 -10.70
CA GLY A 267 8.98 -1.96 -11.57
C GLY A 267 9.26 -1.77 -13.05
N LYS A 268 10.20 -0.91 -13.45
CA LYS A 268 10.56 -0.59 -14.84
C LYS A 268 9.37 -0.07 -15.66
N LEU A 269 8.50 0.72 -15.02
CA LEU A 269 7.40 1.37 -15.70
C LEU A 269 7.94 2.46 -16.65
N GLY A 270 7.25 2.68 -17.76
CA GLY A 270 7.63 3.69 -18.75
C GLY A 270 7.58 5.13 -18.22
N GLY A 271 6.82 5.36 -17.14
CA GLY A 271 6.68 6.67 -16.51
C GLY A 271 6.46 6.61 -15.00
N THR A 272 6.86 7.70 -14.34
CA THR A 272 6.46 8.06 -12.99
C THR A 272 6.07 9.53 -12.98
N LEU A 273 4.90 9.83 -12.41
CA LEU A 273 4.37 11.18 -12.25
C LEU A 273 4.22 11.47 -10.75
N ALA A 274 4.97 12.45 -10.25
CA ALA A 274 4.78 12.95 -8.90
C ALA A 274 3.67 14.01 -8.86
N VAL A 275 2.80 13.97 -7.86
CA VAL A 275 1.89 15.07 -7.51
C VAL A 275 2.35 15.74 -6.21
N LEU A 276 2.18 17.06 -6.09
CA LEU A 276 2.65 17.83 -4.93
C LEU A 276 1.58 18.02 -3.83
N THR A 277 0.49 17.25 -3.89
CA THR A 277 -0.64 17.32 -2.94
C THR A 277 -0.45 16.49 -1.67
N GLY A 278 0.61 15.68 -1.58
CA GLY A 278 0.82 14.73 -0.50
C GLY A 278 2.17 14.88 0.21
N VAL A 279 2.92 13.78 0.37
CA VAL A 279 4.08 13.70 1.28
C VAL A 279 5.34 14.38 0.75
N SER A 280 5.71 14.12 -0.50
CA SER A 280 6.97 14.62 -1.05
C SER A 280 6.80 15.94 -1.78
N HIS A 281 7.81 16.80 -1.65
CA HIS A 281 7.90 18.10 -2.31
C HIS A 281 9.09 18.13 -3.27
N ARG A 282 9.17 19.21 -4.07
CA ARG A 282 10.18 19.38 -5.11
C ARG A 282 11.60 19.29 -4.56
N GLU A 283 11.82 19.86 -3.39
CA GLU A 283 13.10 19.89 -2.70
C GLU A 283 13.62 18.49 -2.37
N ASP A 284 12.73 17.51 -2.20
CA ASP A 284 13.11 16.14 -1.79
C ASP A 284 13.83 15.37 -2.90
N TRP A 285 13.46 15.57 -4.16
CA TRP A 285 14.15 14.93 -5.29
C TRP A 285 15.30 15.78 -5.85
N GLU A 286 15.36 17.07 -5.51
CA GLU A 286 16.52 17.94 -5.78
C GLU A 286 17.67 17.68 -4.77
N ALA A 287 17.36 17.06 -3.63
CA ALA A 287 18.35 16.67 -2.64
C ALA A 287 19.32 15.61 -3.17
N LYS A 288 20.61 15.72 -2.80
CA LYS A 288 21.66 14.78 -3.23
C LYS A 288 21.41 13.32 -2.82
N ASN A 289 20.64 13.11 -1.76
CA ASN A 289 20.26 11.83 -1.18
C ASN A 289 18.79 11.47 -1.45
N ALA A 290 18.19 12.04 -2.50
CA ALA A 290 16.83 11.73 -2.94
C ALA A 290 16.60 10.21 -3.03
N ALA A 291 15.50 9.74 -2.44
CA ALA A 291 15.13 8.32 -2.48
C ALA A 291 14.80 7.85 -3.90
N ALA A 292 14.17 8.72 -4.68
CA ALA A 292 13.85 8.53 -6.09
C ALA A 292 13.69 9.89 -6.78
N VAL A 293 13.80 9.91 -8.11
CA VAL A 293 13.56 11.11 -8.93
C VAL A 293 12.45 10.78 -9.92
N PRO A 294 11.30 11.50 -9.90
CA PRO A 294 10.21 11.22 -10.81
C PRO A 294 10.57 11.62 -12.24
N LYS A 295 9.88 11.02 -13.23
CA LYS A 295 10.08 11.40 -14.64
C LYS A 295 9.32 12.66 -14.99
N PHE A 296 8.11 12.80 -14.46
CA PHE A 296 7.21 13.93 -14.64
C PHE A 296 6.71 14.40 -13.28
N TYR A 297 6.27 15.66 -13.19
CA TYR A 297 5.51 16.11 -12.03
C TYR A 297 4.48 17.19 -12.39
N VAL A 298 3.45 17.26 -11.56
CA VAL A 298 2.38 18.28 -11.57
C VAL A 298 2.13 18.77 -10.15
N ASP A 299 1.58 19.98 -10.01
CA ASP A 299 1.24 20.51 -8.68
C ASP A 299 0.08 19.71 -8.06
N LYS A 300 -0.94 19.40 -8.87
CA LYS A 300 -2.08 18.57 -8.48
C LYS A 300 -2.55 17.71 -9.63
N LEU A 301 -3.21 16.58 -9.34
CA LEU A 301 -3.69 15.66 -10.38
C LEU A 301 -4.60 16.36 -11.42
N SER A 302 -5.40 17.31 -10.97
CA SER A 302 -6.30 18.09 -11.85
C SER A 302 -5.62 19.04 -12.81
N ASP A 303 -4.30 19.22 -12.73
CA ASP A 303 -3.57 19.94 -13.78
C ASP A 303 -3.61 19.22 -15.12
N LEU A 304 -3.82 17.89 -15.12
CA LEU A 304 -4.02 17.10 -16.34
C LEU A 304 -5.30 17.46 -17.09
N LEU A 305 -6.29 18.11 -16.46
CA LEU A 305 -7.53 18.54 -17.11
C LEU A 305 -7.31 19.56 -18.22
N LYS A 306 -6.19 20.28 -18.19
CA LYS A 306 -5.87 21.28 -19.23
C LYS A 306 -5.63 20.66 -20.60
N ALA A 307 -5.52 19.33 -20.68
CA ALA A 307 -5.48 18.60 -21.95
C ALA A 307 -6.85 18.33 -22.57
N ALA A 308 -7.97 18.59 -21.85
CA ALA A 308 -9.33 18.37 -22.34
C ALA A 308 -9.66 19.19 -23.60
#